data_AF-A0A6A5RFJ1-F1
#
_entry.id   AF-A0A6A5RFJ1-F1
#
_cell.length_a   1.000
_cell.length_b   1.000
_cell.length_c   1.000
_cell.angle_alpha   90.00
_cell.angle_beta   90.00
_cell.angle_gamma   90.00
#
_symmetry.space_group_name_H-M   'P 1'
#
loop_
_entity.id
_entity.type
_entity.pdbx_description
1 polymer ?
#
loop_
_entity_poly.entity_id
_entity_poly.type
_entity_poly.pdbx_seq_one_letter_code
_entity_poly.pdbx_strand_id
1 'polypeptide(L)' 'LLGGLEWMLKRALTIEGGQRLKRADGQWSVKAVRQYLRQVDRFLEVLLCSVHVASGQPGRGSEITTIRHCNSVLQD' A
#
# COMPACT_ATOMS: atom_id res chain seq x y z
N LEU A 1 2.27 -2.43 -18.46
CA LEU A 1 1.65 -1.65 -17.34
C LEU A 1 0.29 -2.17 -16.85
N LEU A 2 -0.69 -2.41 -17.73
CA LEU A 2 -2.07 -2.80 -17.32
C LEU A 2 -2.17 -4.16 -16.60
N GLY A 3 -1.39 -5.16 -17.02
CA GLY A 3 -1.48 -6.52 -16.44
C GLY A 3 -1.05 -6.62 -14.98
N GLY A 4 -0.10 -5.79 -14.54
CA GLY A 4 0.36 -5.79 -13.15
C GLY A 4 -0.71 -5.27 -12.19
N LEU A 5 -1.38 -4.16 -12.56
CA LEU A 5 -2.49 -3.61 -11.79
C LEU A 5 -3.66 -4.59 -11.71
N GLU A 6 -4.01 -5.21 -12.85
CA GLU A 6 -5.09 -6.20 -12.90
C GLU A 6 -4.79 -7.40 -12.01
N TRP A 7 -3.56 -7.93 -12.07
CA TRP A 7 -3.11 -9.02 -11.21
C TRP A 7 -3.18 -8.63 -9.73
N MET A 8 -2.71 -7.43 -9.36
CA MET A 8 -2.74 -6.93 -7.99
C MET A 8 -4.17 -6.78 -7.49
N LEU A 9 -5.08 -6.22 -8.29
CA LEU A 9 -6.49 -6.08 -7.93
C LEU A 9 -7.17 -7.43 -7.81
N LYS A 10 -6.91 -8.36 -8.73
CA LYS A 10 -7.42 -9.73 -8.65
C LYS A 10 -6.96 -10.39 -7.35
N ARG A 11 -5.66 -10.28 -7.03
CA ARG A 11 -5.07 -10.83 -5.81
C ARG A 11 -5.64 -10.17 -4.55
N ALA A 12 -5.76 -8.85 -4.53
CA ALA A 12 -6.35 -8.11 -3.41
C ALA A 12 -7.82 -8.53 -3.19
N LEU A 13 -8.57 -8.79 -4.25
CA LEU A 13 -9.92 -9.31 -4.12
C LEU A 13 -9.92 -10.78 -3.68
N THR A 14 -8.90 -11.60 -3.94
CA THR A 14 -8.91 -13.01 -3.43
C THR A 14 -8.81 -13.16 -1.92
N ILE A 15 -8.39 -12.12 -1.18
CA ILE A 15 -8.32 -12.16 0.28
C ILE A 15 -9.62 -11.67 0.91
N GLU A 16 -10.02 -12.26 2.04
CA GLU A 16 -11.30 -11.97 2.71
C GLU A 16 -11.49 -10.48 3.00
N GLY A 17 -10.45 -9.81 3.51
CA GLY A 17 -10.48 -8.37 3.76
C GLY A 17 -10.66 -7.51 2.51
N GLY A 18 -10.17 -7.98 1.36
CA GLY A 18 -10.26 -7.25 0.10
C GLY A 18 -11.59 -7.42 -0.61
N GLN A 19 -12.27 -8.58 -0.47
CA GLN A 19 -13.65 -8.75 -0.95
C GLN A 19 -14.58 -7.69 -0.34
N ARG A 20 -14.36 -7.33 0.94
CA ARG A 20 -15.14 -6.32 1.67
C ARG A 20 -14.96 -4.89 1.14
N LEU A 21 -13.99 -4.66 0.24
CA LEU A 21 -13.82 -3.37 -0.43
C LEU A 21 -14.89 -3.14 -1.50
N LYS A 22 -15.49 -4.21 -2.02
CA LYS A 22 -16.61 -4.16 -2.96
C LYS A 22 -17.93 -4.43 -2.26
N ARG A 23 -18.99 -3.83 -2.79
CA ARG A 23 -20.38 -4.11 -2.44
C ARG A 23 -20.88 -5.32 -3.22
N ALA A 24 -22.05 -5.83 -2.86
CA ALA A 24 -22.67 -6.98 -3.52
C ALA A 24 -22.94 -6.75 -5.03
N ASP A 25 -23.12 -5.49 -5.45
CA ASP A 25 -23.29 -5.07 -6.85
C ASP A 25 -21.95 -4.98 -7.63
N GLY A 26 -20.83 -5.35 -6.99
CA GLY A 26 -19.49 -5.29 -7.57
C GLY A 26 -18.85 -3.89 -7.60
N GLN A 27 -19.56 -2.85 -7.15
CA GLN A 27 -19.06 -1.49 -7.05
C GLN A 27 -18.16 -1.30 -5.82
N TRP A 28 -17.22 -0.36 -5.90
CA TRP A 28 -16.36 -0.04 -4.77
C TRP A 28 -17.12 0.64 -3.63
N SER A 29 -16.94 0.13 -2.41
CA SER A 29 -17.42 0.81 -1.21
C SER A 29 -16.43 1.90 -0.80
N VAL A 30 -16.74 3.15 -1.15
CA VAL A 30 -15.90 4.33 -0.81
C VAL A 30 -15.51 4.36 0.67
N LYS A 31 -16.45 4.01 1.57
CA LYS A 31 -16.18 3.96 3.01
C LYS A 31 -15.15 2.89 3.36
N ALA A 32 -15.30 1.67 2.84
CA ALA A 32 -14.39 0.57 3.12
C ALA A 32 -13.01 0.81 2.51
N VAL A 33 -12.94 1.32 1.28
CA VAL A 33 -11.69 1.69 0.61
C VAL A 33 -10.95 2.77 1.41
N ARG A 34 -11.63 3.84 1.83
CA ARG A 34 -11.00 4.88 2.67
C ARG A 34 -10.49 4.32 4.01
N GLN A 35 -11.22 3.39 4.61
CA GLN A 35 -10.78 2.74 5.85
C GLN A 35 -9.53 1.89 5.63
N TYR A 36 -9.51 1.11 4.56
CA TYR A 36 -8.33 0.32 4.18
C TYR A 36 -7.11 1.20 3.93
N LEU A 37 -7.26 2.27 3.15
CA LEU A 37 -6.15 3.21 2.89
C LEU A 37 -5.59 3.81 4.18
N ARG A 38 -6.44 4.22 5.13
CA ARG A 38 -5.97 4.68 6.45
C ARG A 38 -5.20 3.62 7.24
N GLN A 39 -5.60 2.35 7.13
CA GLN A 39 -4.86 1.26 7.77
C GLN A 39 -3.49 1.03 7.12
N VAL A 40 -3.43 1.15 5.79
CA VAL A 40 -2.17 1.09 5.04
C VAL A 40 -1.26 2.26 5.46
N ASP A 41 -1.79 3.48 5.50
CA ASP A 41 -1.02 4.66 5.96
C ASP A 41 -0.45 4.43 7.36
N ARG A 42 -1.30 3.98 8.31
CA ARG A 42 -0.86 3.68 9.67
C ARG A 42 0.17 2.56 9.74
N PHE A 43 0.01 1.50 8.94
CA PHE A 43 0.98 0.42 8.86
C PHE A 43 2.33 0.94 8.36
N LEU A 44 2.32 1.78 7.32
CA LEU A 44 3.53 2.37 6.77
C LEU A 44 4.20 3.33 7.76
N GLU A 45 3.45 4.13 8.52
CA GLU A 45 4.00 4.97 9.61
C GLU A 45 4.76 4.12 10.64
N VAL A 46 4.14 3.03 11.09
CA VAL A 46 4.74 2.13 12.10
C VAL A 46 5.94 1.41 11.50
N LEU A 47 5.81 0.89 10.27
CA LEU A 47 6.91 0.21 9.57
C LEU A 47 8.10 1.14 9.39
N LEU A 48 7.87 2.39 8.99
CA LEU A 48 8.91 3.41 8.85
C LEU A 48 9.65 3.60 10.18
N CYS A 49 8.91 3.76 11.28
CA CYS A 49 9.48 3.89 12.61
C CYS A 49 10.28 2.62 13.02
N SER A 50 9.72 1.44 12.80
CA SER A 50 10.37 0.17 13.13
C SER A 50 11.66 -0.04 12.34
N VAL A 51 11.65 0.23 11.03
CA VAL A 51 12.85 0.15 10.19
C VAL A 51 13.89 1.17 10.69
N HIS A 52 13.48 2.42 10.92
CA HIS A 52 14.39 3.47 11.41
C HIS A 52 15.07 3.13 12.74
N VAL A 53 14.35 2.49 13.67
CA VAL A 53 14.89 2.09 14.98
C VAL A 53 15.73 0.82 14.89
N ALA A 54 15.33 -0.15 14.06
CA ALA A 54 15.94 -1.49 14.05
C ALA A 54 17.15 -1.61 13.10
N SER A 55 17.31 -0.74 12.09
CA SER A 55 18.30 -0.94 11.01
C SER A 55 19.70 -0.34 11.26
N GLY A 56 20.08 -0.03 12.49
CA GLY A 56 21.42 0.46 12.84
C GLY A 56 21.51 1.98 13.04
N GLN A 57 22.66 2.60 12.71
CA GLN A 57 22.83 4.06 12.86
C GLN A 57 21.75 4.76 12.03
N PRO A 58 20.84 5.54 12.64
CA PRO A 58 19.71 6.08 11.91
C PRO A 58 20.22 6.96 10.78
N GLY A 59 19.98 6.54 9.52
CA GLY A 59 20.03 7.47 8.39
C GLY A 59 19.22 8.69 8.78
N ARG A 60 19.78 9.89 8.59
CA ARG A 60 19.16 11.13 9.08
C ARG A 60 17.71 11.13 8.60
N GLY A 61 16.72 11.40 9.45
CA GLY A 61 15.30 11.23 9.09
C GLY A 61 14.89 11.88 7.75
N SER A 62 15.64 12.91 7.32
CA SER A 62 15.56 13.54 6.01
C SER A 62 15.93 12.62 4.82
N GLU A 63 16.89 11.72 4.95
CA GLU A 63 17.28 10.75 3.91
C GLU A 63 16.20 9.70 3.67
N ILE A 64 15.51 9.25 4.72
CA ILE A 64 14.46 8.22 4.61
C ILE A 64 13.14 8.83 4.11
N THR A 65 12.77 10.03 4.57
CA THR A 65 11.51 10.69 4.20
C THR A 65 11.53 11.37 2.83
N THR A 66 12.71 11.55 2.22
CA THR A 66 12.85 12.13 0.87
C THR A 66 12.95 11.10 -0.24
N ILE A 67 13.04 9.80 0.09
CA ILE A 67 12.97 8.72 -0.91
C ILE A 67 11.56 8.71 -1.51
N ARG A 68 11.45 9.22 -2.74
CA ARG A 68 10.26 9.00 -3.56
C ARG A 68 10.33 7.62 -4.16
N HIS A 69 9.55 6.69 -3.60
CA HIS A 69 9.26 5.44 -4.29
C HIS A 69 8.28 5.74 -5.43
N CYS A 70 8.79 5.90 -6.64
CA CYS A 70 7.99 5.81 -7.85
C CYS A 70 7.97 4.35 -8.29
N ASN A 71 6.79 3.77 -8.51
CA ASN A 71 6.71 2.53 -9.28
C ASN A 71 7.31 2.83 -10.65
N SER A 72 8.51 2.33 -10.93
CA SER A 72 9.10 2.44 -12.26
C SER A 72 8.15 1.80 -13.25
N VAL A 73 7.89 2.50 -14.36
CA VAL A 73 7.30 1.85 -15.52
C VAL A 73 8.26 0.74 -15.93
N LEU A 74 7.80 -0.51 -15.91
CA LEU A 74 8.50 -1.60 -16.59
C LEU A 74 8.61 -1.17 -18.05
N GLN A 75 9.81 -0.73 -18.48
CA GLN A 75 10.12 -0.58 -19.89
C GLN A 75 10.03 -1.97 -20.53
N ASP A 76 9.36 -2.02 -21.68
CA ASP A 76 9.09 -3.21 -22.47
C ASP A 76 10.37 -3.96 -22.88
#